data_AF-R7SPA4-F1
#
_entry.id   AF-R7SPA4-F1
#
_cell.length_a   1.000
_cell.length_b   1.000
_cell.length_c   1.000
_cell.angle_alpha   90.00
_cell.angle_beta   90.00
_cell.angle_gamma   90.00
#
_symmetry.space_group_name_H-M   'P 1'
#
loop_
_entity.id
_entity.type
_entity.pdbx_description
1 polymer ?
#
loop_
_entity_poly.entity_id
_entity_poly.type
_entity_poly.pdbx_seq_one_letter_code
_entity_poly.pdbx_strand_id
1 'polypeptide(L)'
;MLDYVSGHRRLAVQWTSWLTHTRPNPPTLEELQADFERQRRILQNVARIEARDRAEAAQIAAEQAPTAHLQVPTQRSPEPSTTGPKEPTNPVPQVSQDILADKALPQAQADSRLAETHSPWKPPPPDEPHSWQPQASIRRGG
;
A
#
# COMPACT_ATOMS: atom_id res chain seq x y z
N MET A 1 -40.28 18.41 -12.57
CA MET A 1 -39.04 18.43 -13.40
C MET A 1 -37.86 18.96 -12.60
N LEU A 2 -38.04 20.06 -11.86
CA LEU A 2 -37.06 20.57 -10.89
C LEU A 2 -36.70 19.56 -9.79
N ASP A 3 -37.58 18.61 -9.45
CA ASP A 3 -37.38 17.58 -8.41
C ASP A 3 -36.14 16.70 -8.64
N TYR A 4 -35.70 16.57 -9.89
CA TYR A 4 -34.52 15.80 -10.25
C TYR A 4 -33.23 16.61 -10.19
N VAL A 5 -33.32 17.94 -10.34
CA VAL A 5 -32.19 18.87 -10.23
C VAL A 5 -31.99 19.29 -8.77
N SER A 6 -33.06 19.39 -7.99
CA SER A 6 -33.05 19.70 -6.55
C SER A 6 -32.62 18.53 -5.66
N GLY A 7 -32.28 17.36 -6.25
CA GLY A 7 -31.76 16.20 -5.54
C GLY A 7 -32.82 15.31 -4.89
N HIS A 8 -34.12 15.55 -5.11
CA HIS A 8 -35.21 14.72 -4.59
C HIS A 8 -35.24 13.32 -5.22
N ARG A 9 -34.71 13.20 -6.45
CA ARG A 9 -34.45 11.93 -7.12
C ARG A 9 -33.02 11.91 -7.63
N ARG A 10 -32.34 10.77 -7.50
CA ARG A 10 -30.96 10.60 -7.98
C ARG A 10 -30.95 10.41 -9.49
N LEU A 11 -30.48 11.42 -10.22
CA LEU A 11 -30.05 11.28 -11.61
C LEU A 11 -28.56 11.00 -11.68
N ALA A 12 -28.12 10.39 -12.78
CA ALA A 12 -26.69 10.34 -13.08
C ALA A 12 -26.14 11.76 -13.22
N VAL A 13 -24.94 11.99 -12.71
CA VAL A 13 -24.30 13.32 -12.67
C VAL A 13 -24.25 13.95 -14.07
N GLN A 14 -24.00 13.16 -15.09
CA GLN A 14 -23.93 13.62 -16.48
C GLN A 14 -25.25 14.28 -16.96
N TRP A 15 -26.41 13.74 -16.55
CA TRP A 15 -27.71 14.35 -16.86
C TRP A 15 -27.93 15.65 -16.09
N THR A 16 -27.54 15.69 -14.81
CA THR A 16 -27.64 16.92 -14.02
C THR A 16 -26.80 18.03 -14.62
N SER A 17 -25.58 17.75 -15.08
CA SER A 17 -24.69 18.74 -15.71
C SER A 17 -25.24 19.31 -17.02
N TRP A 18 -25.98 18.52 -17.80
CA TRP A 18 -26.66 19.01 -19.00
C TRP A 18 -27.89 19.84 -18.66
N LEU A 19 -28.72 19.39 -17.71
CA LEU A 19 -29.91 20.12 -17.24
C LEU A 19 -29.56 21.44 -16.54
N THR A 20 -28.40 21.53 -15.90
CA THR A 20 -27.87 22.78 -15.32
C THR A 20 -27.12 23.64 -16.34
N HIS A 21 -27.15 23.28 -17.63
CA HIS A 21 -26.48 23.99 -18.73
C HIS A 21 -24.96 24.15 -18.54
N THR A 22 -24.34 23.30 -17.70
CA THR A 22 -22.88 23.28 -17.49
C THR A 22 -22.18 22.46 -18.57
N ARG A 23 -22.91 21.52 -19.20
CA ARG A 23 -22.46 20.75 -20.36
C ARG A 23 -23.25 21.16 -21.61
N PRO A 24 -22.59 21.48 -22.73
CA PRO A 24 -23.28 21.91 -23.96
C PRO A 24 -23.99 20.76 -24.68
N ASN A 25 -23.37 19.58 -24.70
CA ASN A 25 -23.91 18.40 -25.39
C ASN A 25 -24.61 17.47 -24.38
N PRO A 26 -25.72 16.81 -24.78
CA PRO A 26 -26.36 15.82 -23.93
C PRO A 26 -25.45 14.60 -23.73
N PRO A 27 -25.55 13.91 -22.58
CA PRO A 27 -24.85 12.64 -22.38
C PRO A 27 -25.33 11.58 -23.36
N THR A 28 -24.42 10.70 -23.81
CA THR A 28 -24.77 9.55 -24.66
C THR A 28 -25.13 8.33 -23.81
N LEU A 29 -25.85 7.37 -24.40
CA LEU A 29 -26.18 6.12 -23.69
C LEU A 29 -24.94 5.30 -23.35
N GLU A 30 -23.95 5.27 -24.24
CA GLU A 30 -22.68 4.56 -24.03
C GLU A 30 -21.89 5.14 -22.85
N GLU A 31 -21.86 6.47 -22.70
CA GLU A 31 -21.23 7.14 -21.56
C GLU A 31 -21.85 6.74 -20.23
N LEU A 32 -23.19 6.64 -20.19
CA LEU A 32 -23.92 6.25 -18.97
C LEU A 32 -23.67 4.79 -18.62
N GLN A 33 -23.63 3.90 -19.61
CA GLN A 33 -23.31 2.49 -19.39
C GLN A 33 -21.87 2.32 -18.90
N ALA A 34 -20.91 3.00 -19.53
CA ALA A 34 -19.52 2.98 -19.12
C ALA A 34 -19.34 3.52 -17.69
N ASP A 35 -20.10 4.56 -17.31
CA ASP A 35 -20.10 5.08 -15.94
C ASP A 35 -20.58 4.04 -14.94
N PHE A 36 -21.67 3.34 -15.24
CA PHE A 36 -22.21 2.27 -14.39
C PHE A 36 -21.23 1.10 -14.23
N GLU A 37 -20.62 0.64 -15.33
CA GLU A 37 -19.61 -0.41 -15.30
C GLU A 37 -18.37 0.01 -14.48
N ARG A 38 -17.94 1.26 -14.63
CA ARG A 38 -16.83 1.82 -13.83
C ARG A 38 -17.18 1.82 -12.35
N GLN A 39 -18.38 2.31 -11.97
CA GLN A 39 -18.84 2.32 -10.59
C GLN A 39 -18.84 0.90 -10.00
N ARG A 40 -19.33 -0.10 -10.75
CA ARG A 40 -19.30 -1.51 -10.31
C ARG A 40 -17.88 -2.00 -10.04
N ARG A 41 -16.92 -1.70 -10.93
CA ARG A 41 -15.50 -2.09 -10.74
C ARG A 41 -14.89 -1.41 -9.52
N ILE A 42 -15.19 -0.12 -9.32
CA ILE A 42 -14.70 0.64 -8.17
C ILE A 42 -15.22 0.01 -6.88
N LEU A 43 -16.52 -0.31 -6.77
CA LEU A 43 -17.09 -0.92 -5.57
C LEU A 43 -16.42 -2.26 -5.23
N GLN A 44 -16.09 -3.08 -6.24
CA GLN A 44 -15.36 -4.33 -6.02
C GLN A 44 -13.94 -4.09 -5.50
N ASN A 45 -13.24 -3.09 -6.05
CA ASN A 45 -11.90 -2.73 -5.60
C ASN A 45 -11.91 -2.16 -4.18
N VAL A 46 -12.88 -1.29 -3.87
CA VAL A 46 -13.08 -0.75 -2.52
C VAL A 46 -13.30 -1.89 -1.52
N ALA A 47 -14.19 -2.85 -1.82
CA ALA A 47 -14.43 -3.98 -0.94
C ALA A 47 -13.15 -4.82 -0.69
N ARG A 48 -12.29 -4.98 -1.70
CA ARG A 48 -11.01 -5.68 -1.55
C ARG A 48 -10.04 -4.90 -0.65
N ILE A 49 -9.95 -3.58 -0.81
CA ILE A 49 -9.08 -2.71 0.01
C ILE A 49 -9.57 -2.69 1.45
N GLU A 50 -10.87 -2.47 1.67
CA GLU A 50 -11.46 -2.47 3.02
C GLU A 50 -11.26 -3.80 3.76
N ALA A 51 -11.30 -4.93 3.06
CA ALA A 51 -11.01 -6.23 3.66
C ALA A 51 -9.54 -6.35 4.12
N ARG A 52 -8.62 -5.81 3.32
CA ARG A 52 -7.19 -5.75 3.67
C ARG A 52 -6.94 -4.80 4.84
N ASP A 53 -7.49 -3.59 4.77
CA ASP A 53 -7.34 -2.58 5.81
C ASP A 53 -7.89 -3.09 7.16
N ARG A 54 -9.00 -3.84 7.14
CA ARG A 54 -9.55 -4.46 8.35
C ARG A 54 -8.62 -5.52 8.95
N ALA A 55 -7.97 -6.31 8.11
CA ALA A 55 -7.01 -7.32 8.56
C ALA A 55 -5.76 -6.67 9.15
N GLU A 56 -5.23 -5.63 8.50
CA GLU A 56 -4.09 -4.86 8.98
C GLU A 56 -4.43 -4.14 10.31
N ALA A 57 -5.60 -3.52 10.40
CA ALA A 57 -6.07 -2.90 11.63
C ALA A 57 -6.19 -3.91 12.80
N ALA A 58 -6.62 -5.14 12.52
CA ALA A 58 -6.69 -6.20 13.52
C ALA A 58 -5.29 -6.67 13.98
N GLN A 59 -4.31 -6.74 13.08
CA GLN A 59 -2.92 -7.06 13.44
C GLN A 59 -2.30 -5.98 14.31
N ILE A 60 -2.44 -4.71 13.90
CA ILE A 60 -1.96 -3.56 14.68
C ILE A 60 -2.62 -3.55 16.07
N ALA A 61 -3.93 -3.78 16.15
CA ALA A 61 -4.64 -3.85 17.42
C ALA A 61 -4.16 -5.02 18.31
N ALA A 62 -3.79 -6.16 17.72
CA ALA A 62 -3.23 -7.29 18.46
C ALA A 62 -1.81 -7.02 18.99
N GLU A 63 -0.98 -6.33 18.20
CA GLU A 63 0.37 -5.92 18.61
C GLU A 63 0.37 -4.80 19.64
N GLN A 64 -0.59 -3.87 19.53
CA GLN A 64 -0.76 -2.74 20.45
C GLN A 64 -1.63 -3.08 21.66
N ALA A 65 -2.22 -4.27 21.73
CA ALA A 65 -2.89 -4.73 22.94
C ALA A 65 -1.87 -4.65 24.08
N PRO A 66 -2.03 -3.71 25.03
CA PRO A 66 -1.11 -3.63 26.14
C PRO A 66 -1.17 -4.97 26.85
N THR A 67 0.00 -5.51 27.18
CA THR A 67 0.20 -6.63 28.08
C THR A 67 -0.61 -6.36 29.35
N ALA A 68 -1.89 -6.74 29.34
CA ALA A 68 -2.76 -6.70 30.49
C ALA A 68 -2.23 -7.78 31.42
N HIS A 69 -1.31 -7.36 32.30
CA HIS A 69 -0.82 -8.06 33.47
C HIS A 69 -0.86 -9.60 33.40
N LEU A 70 0.22 -10.19 32.89
CA LEU A 70 0.65 -11.51 33.39
C LEU A 70 1.04 -11.33 34.86
N GLN A 71 0.06 -11.50 35.75
CA GLN A 71 0.33 -11.77 37.16
C GLN A 71 1.08 -13.11 37.23
N VAL A 72 2.31 -13.04 37.73
CA VAL A 72 3.14 -14.19 38.06
C VAL A 72 2.83 -14.57 39.52
N PRO A 73 2.33 -15.78 39.82
CA PRO A 73 2.57 -16.40 41.10
C PRO A 73 3.73 -17.38 40.95
N THR A 74 4.88 -16.95 41.48
CA THR A 74 6.00 -17.80 41.88
C THR A 74 5.51 -19.00 42.69
N GLN A 75 5.72 -20.22 42.20
CA GLN A 75 5.86 -21.37 43.09
C GLN A 75 7.03 -22.26 42.66
N ARG A 76 7.89 -22.51 43.65
CA ARG A 76 9.18 -23.20 43.63
C ARG A 76 9.14 -24.61 43.04
N SER A 77 10.18 -24.91 42.26
CA SER A 77 10.74 -26.24 41.98
C SER A 77 11.25 -26.93 43.27
N PRO A 78 11.46 -28.27 43.34
CA PRO A 78 12.51 -28.93 42.54
C PRO A 78 12.20 -30.32 41.95
N GLU A 79 12.90 -30.59 40.85
CA GLU A 79 13.25 -31.85 40.17
C GLU A 79 13.86 -32.94 41.11
N PRO A 80 14.04 -34.25 40.72
CA PRO A 80 14.81 -34.59 39.50
C PRO A 80 14.56 -35.94 38.76
N SER A 81 15.17 -35.99 37.57
CA SER A 81 15.77 -37.15 36.87
C SER A 81 14.88 -38.04 35.99
N THR A 82 15.17 -38.05 34.67
CA THR A 82 15.80 -39.20 33.96
C THR A 82 16.06 -38.87 32.48
N THR A 83 17.34 -38.66 32.17
CA THR A 83 18.14 -39.29 31.10
C THR A 83 17.52 -39.55 29.72
N GLY A 84 18.07 -38.91 28.68
CA GLY A 84 18.10 -39.48 27.32
C GLY A 84 18.29 -38.49 26.16
N PRO A 85 19.52 -38.28 25.66
CA PRO A 85 19.82 -37.39 24.53
C PRO A 85 19.84 -38.14 23.18
N LYS A 86 19.10 -37.66 22.16
CA LYS A 86 19.35 -37.98 20.73
C LYS A 86 18.83 -36.88 19.79
N GLU A 87 19.71 -35.96 19.44
CA GLU A 87 19.86 -35.38 18.10
C GLU A 87 21.08 -36.15 17.49
N PRO A 88 21.24 -36.41 16.17
CA PRO A 88 21.01 -35.42 15.12
C PRO A 88 20.64 -35.91 13.70
N THR A 89 20.44 -34.91 12.83
CA THR A 89 20.75 -34.92 11.39
C THR A 89 19.80 -35.68 10.45
N ASN A 90 19.11 -34.92 9.59
CA ASN A 90 19.05 -35.31 8.18
C ASN A 90 19.01 -34.08 7.26
N PRO A 91 19.67 -34.11 6.09
CA PRO A 91 20.16 -32.93 5.40
C PRO A 91 19.23 -32.38 4.32
N VAL A 92 19.47 -31.11 4.02
CA VAL A 92 19.06 -30.37 2.83
C VAL A 92 19.63 -31.04 1.56
N PRO A 93 18.85 -31.21 0.49
CA PRO A 93 19.40 -31.32 -0.85
C PRO A 93 19.43 -29.95 -1.53
N GLN A 94 20.61 -29.33 -1.58
CA GLN A 94 20.98 -28.39 -2.63
C GLN A 94 21.26 -29.20 -3.90
N VAL A 95 20.64 -28.81 -5.03
CA VAL A 95 21.09 -29.24 -6.36
C VAL A 95 21.32 -28.01 -7.22
N SER A 96 22.61 -27.70 -7.34
CA SER A 96 23.37 -27.29 -8.52
C SER A 96 22.89 -26.09 -9.35
N GLN A 97 23.65 -25.00 -9.20
CA GLN A 97 24.01 -24.10 -10.27
C GLN A 97 24.81 -24.86 -11.33
N ASP A 98 24.46 -24.67 -12.60
CA ASP A 98 25.40 -24.78 -13.71
C ASP A 98 25.56 -23.39 -14.33
N ILE A 99 26.80 -22.92 -14.28
CA ILE A 99 27.35 -21.76 -14.96
C ILE A 99 27.99 -22.26 -16.25
N LEU A 100 27.80 -21.55 -17.37
CA LEU A 100 28.78 -21.33 -18.45
C LEU A 100 28.16 -20.29 -19.40
N ALA A 101 28.65 -19.04 -19.36
CA ALA A 101 29.67 -18.49 -20.29
C ALA A 101 29.07 -18.33 -21.72
N ASP A 102 29.14 -17.20 -22.42
CA ASP A 102 30.18 -16.18 -22.49
C ASP A 102 29.60 -15.02 -23.32
N LYS A 103 29.78 -13.76 -22.90
CA LYS A 103 30.26 -12.70 -23.82
C LYS A 103 30.61 -11.42 -23.07
N ALA A 104 31.90 -11.12 -23.13
CA ALA A 104 32.52 -9.88 -22.67
C ALA A 104 32.07 -8.65 -23.48
N LEU A 105 31.68 -7.59 -22.76
CA LEU A 105 32.09 -6.16 -22.77
C LEU A 105 32.39 -5.46 -24.13
N PRO A 106 32.02 -4.16 -24.30
CA PRO A 106 32.72 -3.11 -23.57
C PRO A 106 31.87 -1.97 -22.96
N GLN A 107 32.42 -1.56 -21.82
CA GLN A 107 32.31 -0.35 -21.04
C GLN A 107 32.27 0.94 -21.90
N ALA A 108 31.17 1.68 -21.81
CA ALA A 108 31.11 3.10 -22.13
C ALA A 108 30.76 3.85 -20.83
N GLN A 109 31.77 4.50 -20.26
CA GLN A 109 31.61 5.45 -19.16
C GLN A 109 31.06 6.77 -19.71
N ALA A 110 29.81 7.08 -19.42
CA ALA A 110 29.29 8.44 -19.32
C ALA A 110 27.93 8.41 -18.59
N ASP A 111 27.77 9.31 -17.62
CA ASP A 111 26.49 9.76 -17.03
C ASP A 111 25.77 8.89 -15.99
N SER A 112 26.43 8.67 -14.84
CA SER A 112 25.78 8.16 -13.62
C SER A 112 25.01 9.23 -12.81
N ARG A 113 24.17 10.09 -13.41
CA ARG A 113 23.48 11.15 -12.63
C ARG A 113 21.97 11.38 -12.79
N LEU A 114 21.21 10.64 -13.60
CA LEU A 114 19.76 10.91 -13.73
C LEU A 114 18.87 9.67 -13.97
N ALA A 115 19.01 8.62 -13.15
CA ALA A 115 18.08 7.48 -13.22
C ALA A 115 17.87 6.76 -11.88
N GLU A 116 17.57 7.50 -10.82
CA GLU A 116 16.89 6.87 -9.68
C GLU A 116 15.41 6.67 -10.03
N THR A 117 15.20 5.53 -10.64
CA THR A 117 13.93 4.90 -10.99
C THR A 117 12.94 4.94 -9.81
N HIS A 118 11.84 5.66 -10.00
CA HIS A 118 10.63 5.57 -9.19
C HIS A 118 9.99 4.20 -9.47
N SER A 119 10.50 3.14 -8.84
CA SER A 119 9.90 1.81 -8.90
C SER A 119 8.83 1.73 -7.81
N PRO A 120 7.59 1.30 -8.13
CA PRO A 120 6.49 1.18 -7.15
C PRO A 120 6.74 0.12 -6.07
N TRP A 121 7.88 -0.59 -6.14
CA TRP A 121 8.29 -1.66 -5.22
C TRP A 121 9.46 -1.26 -4.32
N LYS A 122 9.95 -0.02 -4.38
CA LYS A 122 10.94 0.47 -3.42
C LYS A 122 10.20 0.82 -2.11
N PRO A 123 10.67 0.32 -0.95
CA PRO A 123 10.08 0.72 0.33
C PRO A 123 10.21 2.25 0.46
N PRO A 124 9.16 2.94 0.95
CA PRO A 124 9.25 4.37 1.19
C PRO A 124 10.40 4.67 2.16
N PRO A 125 11.10 5.80 2.00
CA PRO A 125 12.06 6.23 3.00
C PRO A 125 11.38 6.33 4.37
N PRO A 126 12.08 6.01 5.47
CA PRO A 126 11.54 6.12 6.82
C PRO A 126 11.02 7.54 7.07
N ASP A 127 9.80 7.62 7.61
CA ASP A 127 9.08 8.87 7.88
C ASP A 127 9.65 9.55 9.13
N GLU A 128 10.88 10.04 9.00
CA GLU A 128 11.48 10.89 10.02
C GLU A 128 10.90 12.31 9.89
N PRO A 129 10.46 12.94 10.99
CA PRO A 129 9.94 14.29 10.95
C PRO A 129 11.05 15.23 10.47
N HIS A 130 10.96 15.66 9.22
CA HIS A 130 11.88 16.63 8.65
C HIS A 130 11.71 17.95 9.42
N SER A 131 12.77 18.38 10.10
CA SER A 131 12.76 19.69 10.76
C SER A 131 12.65 20.79 9.69
N TRP A 132 11.62 21.62 9.81
CA TRP A 132 11.46 22.78 8.94
C TRP A 132 12.66 23.72 9.10
N GLN A 133 13.46 23.90 8.05
CA GLN A 133 14.59 24.83 8.04
C GLN A 133 14.19 26.15 7.34
N PRO A 134 13.95 27.24 8.09
CA PRO A 134 13.64 28.53 7.47
C PRO A 134 14.86 29.07 6.70
N GLN A 135 14.72 29.22 5.38
CA GLN A 135 15.72 29.88 4.55
C GLN A 135 15.44 31.39 4.56
N ALA A 136 16.27 32.16 5.25
CA ALA A 136 16.20 33.62 5.22
C ALA A 136 16.72 34.12 3.85
N SER A 137 15.81 34.47 2.94
CA SER A 137 16.18 35.12 1.69
C SER A 137 16.55 36.59 1.97
N ILE A 138 17.85 36.90 1.96
CA ILE A 138 18.32 38.31 2.04
C ILE A 138 17.95 38.98 0.71
N ARG A 139 16.94 39.85 0.70
CA ARG A 139 16.71 40.80 -0.39
C ARG A 139 17.84 41.83 -0.37
N ARG A 140 18.83 41.63 -1.23
CA ARG A 140 19.85 42.65 -1.52
C ARG A 140 19.27 43.62 -2.56
N GLY A 141 18.95 44.84 -2.13
CA GLY A 141 18.58 45.98 -2.98
C GLY A 141 17.49 46.82 -2.32
N GLY A 142 17.69 48.10 -2.01
CA GLY A 142 18.83 49.00 -2.21
C GLY A 142 18.62 50.27 -1.39
#